data_AF-A0A6A5R7N8-F1
#
_entry.id   AF-A0A6A5R7N8-F1
#
_cell.length_a   1.000
_cell.length_b   1.000
_cell.length_c   1.000
_cell.angle_alpha   90.00
_cell.angle_beta   90.00
_cell.angle_gamma   90.00
#
_symmetry.space_group_name_H-M   'P 1'
#
loop_
_entity.id
_entity.type
_entity.pdbx_description
1 polymer ?
#
loop_
_entity_poly.entity_id
_entity_poly.type
_entity_poly.pdbx_seq_one_letter_code
_entity_poly.pdbx_strand_id
1 'polypeptide(L)'
;MGQIYSRALTVHVWLGSMSRPVSSLSSESDTPALALWRDWRQTVSEIFKGEGEPDASLDQLLFNCLVQNPYLQRAWVMQEIFLARELDIWLDMVSMGQIELRRVCRRVLNVPSIKTQTFKKPSPYLNSPMSFSRKYIASDLISLLAQFRGGACSNPLDLIFSLLSLCPTEGMQVKVDY
;
A
#
# COMPACT_ATOMS: atom_id res chain seq x y z
N MET A 1 -4.03 15.51 13.38
CA MET A 1 -3.86 14.89 12.04
C MET A 1 -5.14 14.29 11.47
N GLY A 2 -5.84 13.37 12.15
CA GLY A 2 -7.03 12.69 11.57
C GLY A 2 -8.13 13.59 10.99
N GLN A 3 -8.38 14.77 11.58
CA GLN A 3 -9.35 15.74 11.02
C GLN A 3 -8.96 16.34 9.66
N ILE A 4 -7.66 16.39 9.35
CA ILE A 4 -7.17 16.89 8.07
C ILE A 4 -7.50 15.88 6.98
N TYR A 5 -7.15 14.60 7.21
CA TYR A 5 -7.38 13.53 6.25
C TYR A 5 -8.86 13.18 6.09
N SER A 6 -9.68 13.27 7.15
CA SER A 6 -11.12 13.02 7.06
C SER A 6 -11.88 14.04 6.20
N ARG A 7 -11.27 15.22 5.98
CA ARG A 7 -11.79 16.26 5.09
C ARG A 7 -11.19 16.23 3.69
N ALA A 8 -10.09 15.50 3.49
CA ALA A 8 -9.48 15.35 2.18
C ALA A 8 -10.42 14.59 1.24
N LEU A 9 -10.61 15.13 0.03
CA LEU A 9 -11.34 14.43 -1.03
C LEU A 9 -10.55 13.22 -1.50
N THR A 10 -9.28 13.45 -1.83
CA THR A 10 -8.39 12.44 -2.39
C THR A 10 -7.05 12.53 -1.68
N VAL A 11 -6.50 11.38 -1.29
CA VAL A 11 -5.13 11.27 -0.77
C VAL A 11 -4.28 10.63 -1.86
N HIS A 12 -3.24 11.35 -2.28
CA HIS A 12 -2.26 10.87 -3.24
C HIS A 12 -1.04 10.32 -2.50
N VAL A 13 -0.74 9.04 -2.72
CA VAL A 13 0.41 8.38 -2.10
C VAL A 13 1.43 8.06 -3.16
N TRP A 14 2.59 8.71 -3.13
CA TRP A 14 3.69 8.38 -4.04
C TRP A 14 4.66 7.40 -3.39
N LEU A 15 4.76 6.20 -3.95
CA LEU A 15 5.61 5.11 -3.46
C LEU A 15 7.03 5.15 -4.03
N GLY A 16 7.36 6.17 -4.82
CA GLY A 16 8.64 6.33 -5.48
C GLY A 16 8.66 5.74 -6.89
N SER A 17 9.85 5.76 -7.50
CA SER A 17 10.08 5.16 -8.81
C SER A 17 10.55 3.71 -8.66
N MET A 18 10.04 2.82 -9.51
CA MET A 18 10.55 1.46 -9.61
C MET A 18 11.90 1.49 -10.33
N SER A 19 12.99 1.33 -9.57
CA SER A 19 14.31 1.12 -10.17
C SER A 19 14.26 -0.19 -10.94
N ARG A 20 14.34 -0.13 -12.27
CA ARG A 20 14.40 -1.35 -13.08
C ARG A 20 15.58 -2.20 -12.61
N PRO A 21 15.44 -3.54 -12.54
CA PRO A 21 16.61 -4.38 -12.56
C PRO A 21 17.32 -4.09 -13.89
N VAL A 22 18.48 -3.43 -13.81
CA VAL A 22 19.33 -3.04 -14.96
C VAL A 22 19.87 -4.28 -15.71
N SER A 23 19.56 -5.47 -15.21
CA SER A 23 20.17 -6.75 -15.54
C SER A 23 19.90 -7.30 -16.95
N SER A 24 19.09 -6.64 -17.79
CA SER A 24 18.77 -7.11 -19.15
C SER A 24 19.19 -6.16 -20.28
N LEU A 25 19.94 -5.09 -19.99
CA LEU A 25 20.47 -4.18 -21.02
C LEU A 25 21.75 -4.70 -21.71
N SER A 26 22.15 -5.95 -21.49
CA SER A 26 23.37 -6.53 -22.09
C SER A 26 23.16 -7.15 -23.47
N SER A 27 22.20 -6.67 -24.27
CA SER A 27 21.98 -7.16 -25.64
C SER A 27 21.84 -5.97 -26.58
N GLU A 28 22.72 -5.92 -27.57
CA GLU A 28 22.99 -4.89 -28.58
C GLU A 28 21.81 -4.53 -29.52
N SER A 29 20.56 -4.57 -29.06
CA SER A 29 19.43 -4.10 -29.87
C SER A 29 19.18 -2.62 -29.61
N ASP A 30 19.19 -1.83 -30.69
CA ASP A 30 18.90 -0.39 -30.76
C ASP A 30 17.44 -0.02 -30.36
N THR A 31 16.82 -0.80 -29.48
CA THR A 31 15.50 -0.47 -28.98
C THR A 31 15.64 0.74 -28.08
N PRO A 32 15.08 1.91 -28.45
CA PRO A 32 15.26 3.12 -27.66
C PRO A 32 14.67 2.86 -26.28
N ALA A 33 15.42 3.20 -25.22
CA ALA A 33 14.99 2.98 -23.84
C ALA A 33 13.53 3.43 -23.58
N LEU A 34 13.10 4.50 -24.25
CA LEU A 34 11.72 5.01 -24.21
C LEU A 34 10.64 3.98 -24.64
N ALA A 35 10.91 3.11 -25.62
CA ALA A 35 9.97 2.08 -26.05
C ALA A 35 9.80 1.01 -24.96
N LEU A 36 10.90 0.54 -24.37
CA LEU A 36 10.84 -0.39 -23.25
C LEU A 36 10.13 0.22 -22.04
N TRP A 37 10.33 1.52 -21.76
CA TRP A 37 9.64 2.23 -20.67
C TRP A 37 8.14 2.31 -20.90
N ARG A 38 7.70 2.57 -22.15
CA ARG A 38 6.27 2.61 -22.51
C ARG A 38 5.63 1.24 -22.34
N ASP A 39 6.30 0.20 -22.81
CA ASP A 39 5.86 -1.19 -22.72
C ASP A 39 5.63 -1.60 -21.25
N TRP A 40 6.61 -1.35 -20.39
CA TRP A 40 6.48 -1.62 -18.96
C TRP A 40 5.33 -0.89 -18.28
N ARG A 41 5.15 0.40 -18.57
CA ARG A 41 4.03 1.18 -17.99
C ARG A 41 2.69 0.61 -18.42
N GLN A 42 2.60 0.17 -19.66
CA GLN A 42 1.42 -0.50 -20.19
C GLN A 42 1.20 -1.84 -19.48
N THR A 43 2.24 -2.68 -19.34
CA THR A 43 2.14 -3.96 -18.61
C THR A 43 1.67 -3.75 -17.16
N VAL A 44 2.25 -2.79 -16.45
CA VAL A 44 1.86 -2.45 -15.07
C VAL A 44 0.41 -1.95 -15.02
N SER A 45 0.01 -1.09 -15.96
CA SER A 45 -1.36 -0.59 -16.07
C SER A 45 -2.37 -1.71 -16.36
N GLU A 46 -2.03 -2.65 -17.24
CA GLU A 46 -2.84 -3.83 -17.56
C GLU A 46 -2.98 -4.75 -16.35
N ILE A 47 -1.90 -4.98 -15.59
CA ILE A 47 -1.96 -5.73 -14.32
C ILE A 47 -2.88 -5.05 -13.31
N PHE A 48 -2.83 -3.72 -13.21
CA PHE A 48 -3.68 -2.95 -12.29
C PHE A 48 -5.16 -3.07 -12.68
N LYS A 49 -5.45 -3.14 -13.98
CA LYS A 49 -6.79 -3.42 -14.51
C LYS A 49 -7.20 -4.88 -14.32
N GLY A 50 -6.24 -5.79 -14.11
CA GLY A 50 -6.46 -7.23 -13.95
C GLY A 50 -6.38 -8.02 -15.26
N GLU A 51 -5.80 -7.43 -16.30
CA GLU A 51 -5.73 -7.96 -17.67
C GLU A 51 -4.35 -8.57 -18.01
N GLY A 52 -3.32 -8.33 -17.19
CA GLY A 52 -1.96 -8.79 -17.47
C GLY A 52 -1.71 -10.26 -17.11
N GLU A 53 -0.92 -10.94 -17.93
CA GLU A 53 -0.45 -12.32 -17.66
C GLU A 53 0.41 -12.41 -16.39
N PRO A 54 0.45 -13.57 -15.72
CA PRO A 54 1.33 -13.81 -14.58
C PRO A 54 2.81 -13.67 -14.98
N ASP A 55 3.56 -12.84 -14.27
CA ASP A 55 5.00 -12.70 -14.44
C ASP A 55 5.63 -12.66 -13.04
N ALA A 56 6.35 -13.73 -12.69
CA ALA A 56 6.94 -13.89 -11.37
C ALA A 56 7.95 -12.78 -11.02
N SER A 57 8.66 -12.24 -12.01
CA SER A 57 9.66 -11.19 -11.80
C SER A 57 9.00 -9.85 -11.48
N LEU A 58 7.95 -9.50 -12.24
CA LEU A 58 7.15 -8.31 -12.05
C LEU A 58 6.30 -8.40 -10.78
N ASP A 59 5.69 -9.56 -10.50
CA ASP A 59 4.95 -9.75 -9.26
C ASP A 59 5.87 -9.62 -8.03
N GLN A 60 7.11 -10.15 -8.10
CA GLN A 60 8.11 -9.96 -7.03
C GLN A 60 8.50 -8.49 -6.87
N LEU A 61 8.65 -7.74 -7.96
CA LEU A 61 8.93 -6.31 -7.89
C LEU A 61 7.76 -5.54 -7.25
N LEU A 62 6.53 -5.82 -7.69
CA LEU A 62 5.32 -5.23 -7.11
C LEU A 62 5.18 -5.58 -5.64
N PHE A 63 5.54 -6.80 -5.22
CA PHE A 63 5.59 -7.18 -3.81
C PHE A 63 6.52 -6.30 -3.01
N ASN A 64 7.74 -6.10 -3.51
CA ASN A 64 8.74 -5.28 -2.83
C ASN A 64 8.28 -3.81 -2.74
N CYS A 65 7.72 -3.28 -3.83
CA CYS A 65 7.30 -1.88 -3.92
C CYS A 65 6.00 -1.54 -3.21
N LEU A 66 5.05 -2.49 -3.10
CA LEU A 66 3.74 -2.27 -2.48
C LEU A 66 3.66 -2.89 -1.09
N VAL A 67 4.09 -4.14 -0.92
CA VAL A 67 3.88 -4.90 0.31
C VAL A 67 5.02 -4.69 1.31
N GLN A 68 6.25 -4.65 0.83
CA GLN A 68 7.43 -4.41 1.67
C GLN A 68 7.81 -2.94 1.79
N ASN A 69 7.01 -2.03 1.23
CA ASN A 69 7.31 -0.60 1.27
C ASN A 69 7.35 -0.08 2.71
N PRO A 70 8.51 0.43 3.20
CA PRO A 70 8.62 0.92 4.56
C PRO A 70 7.68 2.09 4.88
N TYR A 71 7.29 2.89 3.87
CA TYR A 71 6.36 3.99 4.05
C TYR A 71 4.95 3.46 4.41
N LEU A 72 4.46 2.45 3.68
CA LEU A 72 3.15 1.82 3.93
C LEU A 72 3.09 0.99 5.22
N GLN A 73 4.23 0.75 5.87
CA GLN A 73 4.29 0.07 7.16
C GLN A 73 4.13 1.01 8.35
N ARG A 74 4.20 2.33 8.13
CA ARG A 74 4.12 3.34 9.18
C ARG A 74 2.69 3.49 9.68
N ALA A 75 2.52 3.49 10.98
CA ALA A 75 1.20 3.59 11.60
C ALA A 75 0.41 4.86 11.19
N TRP A 76 1.06 6.02 11.04
CA TRP A 76 0.35 7.26 10.70
C TRP A 76 -0.13 7.31 9.25
N VAL A 77 0.59 6.67 8.32
CA VAL A 77 0.15 6.49 6.92
C VAL A 77 -1.19 5.74 6.87
N MET A 78 -1.46 4.90 7.86
CA MET A 78 -2.77 4.25 8.01
C MET A 78 -3.90 5.24 8.21
N GLN A 79 -3.70 6.28 9.01
CA GLN A 79 -4.72 7.32 9.18
C GLN A 79 -5.02 7.97 7.83
N GLU A 80 -3.97 8.32 7.09
CA GLU A 80 -4.10 9.00 5.80
C GLU A 80 -4.93 8.16 4.84
N ILE A 81 -4.61 6.87 4.73
CA ILE A 81 -5.26 6.01 3.76
C ILE A 81 -6.68 5.60 4.21
N PHE A 82 -6.91 5.31 5.50
CA PHE A 82 -8.22 4.87 5.99
C PHE A 82 -9.24 6.00 6.15
N LEU A 83 -8.78 7.23 6.41
CA LEU A 83 -9.67 8.39 6.55
C LEU A 83 -9.97 9.09 5.22
N ALA A 84 -9.18 8.82 4.18
CA ALA A 84 -9.40 9.38 2.86
C ALA A 84 -10.76 8.95 2.27
N ARG A 85 -11.43 9.87 1.56
CA ARG A 85 -12.63 9.51 0.78
C ARG A 85 -12.24 8.75 -0.48
N GLU A 86 -11.17 9.19 -1.14
CA GLU A 86 -10.56 8.56 -2.30
C GLU A 86 -9.06 8.39 -2.07
N LEU A 87 -8.51 7.30 -2.59
CA LEU A 87 -7.10 6.98 -2.51
C LEU A 87 -6.56 6.73 -3.91
N ASP A 88 -5.49 7.45 -4.25
CA ASP A 88 -4.78 7.30 -5.50
C ASP A 88 -3.30 7.07 -5.23
N ILE A 89 -2.83 5.85 -5.52
CA ILE A 89 -1.46 5.42 -5.24
C ILE A 89 -0.66 5.51 -6.53
N TRP A 90 0.42 6.28 -6.49
CA TRP A 90 1.37 6.46 -7.56
C TRP A 90 2.57 5.56 -7.34
N LEU A 91 2.82 4.67 -8.29
CA LEU A 91 4.03 3.90 -8.38
C LEU A 91 4.70 4.23 -9.72
N ASP A 92 5.86 4.88 -9.65
CA ASP A 92 6.46 5.58 -10.78
C ASP A 92 5.47 6.60 -11.40
N MET A 93 5.13 6.46 -12.69
CA MET A 93 4.17 7.33 -13.39
C MET A 93 2.79 6.68 -13.57
N VAL A 94 2.54 5.53 -12.93
CA VAL A 94 1.26 4.82 -13.01
C VAL A 94 0.53 5.06 -11.70
N SER A 95 -0.69 5.59 -11.80
CA SER A 95 -1.58 5.74 -10.65
C SER A 95 -2.56 4.57 -10.58
N MET A 96 -2.97 4.21 -9.38
CA MET A 96 -3.92 3.14 -9.14
C MET A 96 -4.85 3.52 -7.99
N GLY A 97 -6.14 3.29 -8.19
CA GLY A 97 -7.12 3.47 -7.16
C GLY A 97 -7.05 2.37 -6.11
N GLN A 98 -7.90 2.54 -5.10
CA GLN A 98 -8.04 1.60 -4.00
C GLN A 98 -8.46 0.18 -4.45
N ILE A 99 -9.25 0.06 -5.52
CA ILE A 99 -9.74 -1.23 -6.02
C ILE A 99 -8.60 -1.97 -6.73
N GLU A 100 -7.87 -1.25 -7.58
CA GLU A 100 -6.71 -1.72 -8.32
C GLU A 100 -5.63 -2.19 -7.34
N LEU A 101 -5.30 -1.39 -6.32
CA LEU A 101 -4.36 -1.77 -5.27
C LEU A 101 -4.73 -3.11 -4.63
N ARG A 102 -6.01 -3.31 -4.25
CA ARG A 102 -6.47 -4.58 -3.65
C ARG A 102 -6.27 -5.76 -4.59
N ARG A 103 -6.55 -5.58 -5.88
CA ARG A 103 -6.36 -6.61 -6.90
C ARG A 103 -4.90 -6.99 -7.02
N VAL A 104 -4.01 -5.99 -7.11
CA VAL A 104 -2.57 -6.18 -7.20
C VAL A 104 -2.03 -6.87 -5.95
N CYS A 105 -2.36 -6.38 -4.75
CA CYS A 105 -1.96 -7.01 -3.50
C CYS A 105 -2.42 -8.47 -3.44
N ARG A 106 -3.68 -8.76 -3.79
CA ARG A 106 -4.20 -10.14 -3.81
C ARG A 106 -3.45 -11.02 -4.80
N ARG A 107 -3.17 -10.52 -6.01
CA ARG A 107 -2.41 -11.24 -7.04
C ARG A 107 -1.01 -11.58 -6.52
N VAL A 108 -0.29 -10.56 -6.07
CA VAL A 108 1.10 -10.68 -5.65
C VAL A 108 1.26 -11.56 -4.40
N LEU A 109 0.36 -11.43 -3.42
CA LEU A 109 0.35 -12.31 -2.24
C LEU A 109 -0.01 -13.77 -2.57
N ASN A 110 -0.58 -14.02 -3.75
CA ASN A 110 -0.92 -15.37 -4.19
C ASN A 110 0.22 -16.11 -4.90
N VAL A 111 1.31 -15.42 -5.24
CA VAL A 111 2.46 -16.00 -5.95
C VAL A 111 3.18 -17.03 -5.05
N PRO A 112 3.45 -18.26 -5.53
CA PRO A 112 4.06 -19.32 -4.73
C PRO A 112 5.44 -18.96 -4.13
N SER A 113 6.30 -18.27 -4.89
CA SER A 113 7.61 -17.83 -4.40
C SER A 113 7.51 -16.86 -3.22
N ILE A 114 6.49 -15.99 -3.23
CA ILE A 114 6.21 -15.03 -2.16
C ILE A 114 5.61 -15.74 -0.93
N LYS A 115 4.71 -16.71 -1.14
CA LYS A 115 4.10 -17.50 -0.04
C LYS A 115 5.11 -18.32 0.75
N THR A 116 6.11 -18.86 0.05
CA THR A 116 7.14 -19.73 0.63
C THR A 116 8.23 -18.96 1.34
N GLN A 117 8.42 -17.68 1.01
CA GLN A 117 9.34 -16.82 1.73
C GLN A 117 8.82 -16.58 3.15
N THR A 118 9.61 -17.00 4.15
CA THR A 118 9.42 -16.72 5.58
C THR A 118 9.63 -15.22 5.87
N PHE A 119 8.77 -14.38 5.32
CA PHE A 119 8.84 -12.96 5.60
C PHE A 119 8.32 -12.66 7.00
N LYS A 120 8.87 -11.60 7.60
CA LYS A 120 8.18 -10.83 8.63
C LYS A 120 6.78 -10.58 8.07
N LYS A 121 5.76 -11.09 8.76
CA LYS A 121 4.36 -11.13 8.31
C LYS A 121 4.05 -9.90 7.46
N PRO A 122 3.56 -10.07 6.21
CA PRO A 122 3.30 -8.91 5.37
C PRO A 122 2.36 -7.99 6.14
N SER A 123 2.58 -6.70 5.93
CA SER A 123 1.92 -5.65 6.69
C SER A 123 0.44 -5.99 6.90
N PRO A 124 -0.06 -6.04 8.17
CA PRO A 124 -1.45 -6.45 8.46
C PRO A 124 -2.47 -5.61 7.68
N TYR A 125 -2.04 -4.42 7.24
CA TYR A 125 -2.75 -3.45 6.42
C TYR A 125 -3.11 -3.94 5.01
N LEU A 126 -2.23 -4.69 4.35
CA LEU A 126 -2.41 -5.12 2.95
C LEU A 126 -2.93 -6.55 2.83
N ASN A 127 -2.70 -7.37 3.86
CA ASN A 127 -3.17 -8.76 3.95
C ASN A 127 -4.62 -8.88 4.42
N SER A 128 -5.19 -7.83 5.00
CA SER A 128 -6.54 -7.93 5.52
C SER A 128 -7.53 -7.90 4.34
N PRO A 129 -8.41 -8.92 4.19
CA PRO A 129 -9.53 -8.88 3.24
C PRO A 129 -10.50 -7.70 3.53
N MET A 130 -10.29 -7.00 4.65
CA MET A 130 -11.00 -5.82 5.15
C MET A 130 -10.52 -4.51 4.52
N SER A 131 -10.16 -4.55 3.26
CA SER A 131 -9.66 -3.44 2.47
C SER A 131 -10.52 -2.17 2.62
N PHE A 132 -9.92 -1.11 3.19
CA PHE A 132 -10.45 0.21 3.54
C PHE A 132 -11.96 0.42 3.39
N SER A 133 -12.68 -0.42 4.11
CA SER A 133 -14.12 -0.34 4.29
C SER A 133 -14.38 0.55 5.49
N ARG A 134 -15.23 1.58 5.33
CA ARG A 134 -15.66 2.44 6.45
C ARG A 134 -16.30 1.65 7.61
N LYS A 135 -16.65 0.37 7.42
CA LYS A 135 -17.17 -0.50 8.49
C LYS A 135 -16.21 -0.65 9.68
N TYR A 136 -14.92 -0.37 9.52
CA TYR A 136 -13.93 -0.41 10.62
C TYR A 136 -13.74 0.94 11.33
N ILE A 137 -14.31 2.03 10.80
CA ILE A 137 -14.42 3.32 11.50
C ILE A 137 -15.48 3.19 12.63
N ALA A 138 -15.58 2.04 13.28
CA ALA A 138 -16.54 1.71 14.33
C ALA A 138 -16.01 0.63 15.28
N SER A 139 -14.77 0.16 15.08
CA SER A 139 -14.11 -0.77 16.00
C SER A 139 -13.53 -0.01 17.19
N ASP A 140 -13.54 -0.65 18.36
CA ASP A 140 -12.85 -0.15 19.55
C ASP A 140 -11.31 -0.20 19.36
N LEU A 141 -10.60 0.64 20.10
CA LEU A 141 -9.16 0.75 20.03
C LEU A 141 -8.44 -0.58 20.32
N ILE A 142 -8.96 -1.41 21.23
CA ILE A 142 -8.34 -2.68 21.60
C ILE A 142 -8.37 -3.65 20.42
N SER A 143 -9.51 -3.74 19.72
CA SER A 143 -9.68 -4.52 18.50
C SER A 143 -8.71 -4.07 17.41
N LEU A 144 -8.58 -2.75 17.19
CA LEU A 144 -7.62 -2.20 16.23
C LEU A 144 -6.17 -2.49 16.64
N LEU A 145 -5.82 -2.37 17.93
CA LEU A 145 -4.48 -2.67 18.42
C LEU A 145 -4.13 -4.16 18.27
N ALA A 146 -5.09 -5.06 18.55
CA ALA A 146 -4.91 -6.49 18.32
C ALA A 146 -4.65 -6.80 16.85
N GLN A 147 -5.39 -6.13 15.95
CA GLN A 147 -5.24 -6.29 14.50
C GLN A 147 -3.91 -5.73 13.98
N PHE A 148 -3.48 -4.58 14.49
CA PHE A 148 -2.32 -3.83 13.98
C PHE A 148 -1.08 -3.92 14.88
N ARG A 149 -1.04 -4.92 15.78
CA ARG A 149 0.09 -5.18 16.69
C ARG A 149 1.45 -5.32 15.98
N GLY A 150 1.44 -5.70 14.70
CA GLY A 150 2.64 -5.84 13.86
C GLY A 150 3.06 -4.58 13.10
N GLY A 151 2.37 -3.45 13.28
CA GLY A 151 2.68 -2.18 12.61
C GLY A 151 4.05 -1.64 12.99
N ALA A 152 4.82 -1.17 12.00
CA ALA A 152 6.12 -0.57 12.25
C ALA A 152 5.93 0.84 12.83
N CYS A 153 6.39 1.05 14.05
CA CYS A 153 6.41 2.35 14.71
C CYS A 153 7.68 2.47 15.55
N SER A 154 8.39 3.59 15.42
CA SER A 154 9.55 3.88 16.29
C SER A 154 9.06 4.26 17.70
N ASN A 155 7.95 4.98 17.77
CA ASN A 155 7.26 5.31 19.00
C ASN A 155 5.91 4.55 19.06
N PRO A 156 5.67 3.68 20.05
CA PRO A 156 4.41 2.95 20.17
C PRO A 156 3.19 3.87 20.37
N LEU A 157 3.38 5.09 20.88
CA LEU A 157 2.32 6.08 20.97
C LEU A 157 1.79 6.50 19.60
N ASP A 158 2.65 6.53 18.57
CA ASP A 158 2.23 6.86 17.21
C ASP A 158 1.21 5.85 16.69
N LEU A 159 1.37 4.57 17.04
CA LEU A 159 0.39 3.54 16.69
C LEU A 159 -0.95 3.80 17.39
N ILE A 160 -0.94 4.09 18.69
CA ILE A 160 -2.16 4.36 19.45
C ILE A 160 -2.89 5.58 18.89
N PHE A 161 -2.19 6.70 18.69
CA PHE A 161 -2.78 7.91 18.12
C PHE A 161 -3.25 7.71 16.68
N SER A 162 -2.53 6.88 15.91
CA SER A 162 -2.94 6.45 14.58
C SER A 162 -4.31 5.80 14.62
N LEU A 163 -4.48 4.80 15.47
CA LEU A 163 -5.70 4.01 15.57
C LEU A 163 -6.86 4.77 16.22
N LEU A 164 -6.58 5.64 17.22
CA LEU A 164 -7.60 6.48 17.86
C LEU A 164 -8.37 7.35 16.86
N SER A 165 -7.70 7.82 15.80
CA SER A 165 -8.37 8.61 14.75
C SER A 165 -9.39 7.81 13.94
N LEU A 166 -9.30 6.48 13.97
CA LEU A 166 -10.22 5.55 13.34
C LEU A 166 -11.37 5.14 14.28
N CYS A 167 -11.28 5.46 15.57
CA CYS A 167 -12.28 5.16 16.60
C CYS A 167 -13.22 6.37 16.81
N PRO A 168 -14.49 6.34 16.36
CA PRO A 168 -15.39 7.49 16.49
C PRO A 168 -15.76 7.81 17.94
N THR A 169 -15.90 6.77 18.76
CA THR A 169 -16.37 6.86 20.16
C THR A 169 -15.25 7.35 21.09
N GLU A 170 -14.05 6.82 20.92
CA GLU A 170 -12.91 7.07 21.81
C GLU A 170 -12.06 8.27 21.34
N GLY A 171 -11.94 8.47 20.03
CA GLY A 171 -11.13 9.54 19.44
C GLY A 171 -11.67 10.95 19.69
N MET A 172 -12.97 11.10 19.99
CA MET A 172 -13.58 12.40 20.34
C MET A 172 -13.19 12.88 21.75
N GLN A 173 -12.84 11.96 22.65
CA GLN A 173 -12.57 12.29 24.06
C GLN A 173 -11.09 12.64 24.30
N VAL A 174 -10.19 12.16 23.45
CA VAL A 174 -8.74 12.35 23.60
C VAL A 174 -8.27 13.47 22.69
N LYS A 175 -8.07 14.66 23.26
CA LYS A 175 -7.48 15.80 22.55
C LYS A 175 -5.95 15.66 22.58
N VAL A 176 -5.36 15.29 21.45
CA VAL A 176 -3.91 15.20 21.29
C VAL A 176 -3.36 16.59 21.02
N ASP A 177 -2.55 17.12 21.94
CA ASP A 177 -1.80 18.36 21.75
C ASP A 177 -0.48 18.00 21.04
N TYR A 178 -0.25 18.61 19.87
CA TYR A 178 0.91 18.34 19.00
C TYR A 178 1.89 19.50 19.05
#